data_AF-A0A7K2S5J8-F1
#
_entry.id   AF-A0A7K2S5J8-F1
#
_cell.length_a   1.000
_cell.length_b   1.000
_cell.length_c   1.000
_cell.angle_alpha   90.00
_cell.angle_beta   90.00
_cell.angle_gamma   90.00
#
_symmetry.space_group_name_H-M   'P 1'
#
loop_
_entity.id
_entity.type
_entity.pdbx_description
1 polymer ?
#
loop_
_entity_poly.entity_id
_entity_poly.type
_entity_poly.pdbx_seq_one_letter_code
_entity_poly.pdbx_strand_id
1 'polypeptide(L)' 'MSSAQPEVLPAHAPNIVLRGGPAWLPDEQRTRYATDVEGNLKVLFGNAYEHFLPTAETVEQEGVRLRVFEWSRRTYVAE' A
#
# COMPACT_ATOMS: atom_id res chain seq x y z
N MET A 1 -21.72 -31.01 1.36
CA MET A 1 -20.31 -30.86 1.74
C MET A 1 -19.76 -29.70 0.93
N SER A 2 -19.69 -28.51 1.52
CA SER A 2 -19.20 -27.30 0.83
C SER A 2 -17.68 -27.38 0.76
N SER A 3 -17.16 -27.62 -0.43
CA SER A 3 -15.73 -27.48 -0.70
C SER A 3 -15.39 -26.00 -0.59
N ALA A 4 -14.62 -25.62 0.43
CA ALA A 4 -13.93 -24.33 0.43
C ALA A 4 -13.00 -24.33 -0.78
N GLN A 5 -13.40 -23.64 -1.85
CA GLN A 5 -12.49 -23.33 -2.94
C GLN A 5 -11.35 -22.52 -2.31
N PRO A 6 -10.07 -22.84 -2.58
CA PRO A 6 -9.00 -21.94 -2.18
C PRO A 6 -9.28 -20.61 -2.89
N GLU A 7 -9.55 -19.56 -2.12
CA GLU A 7 -9.70 -18.21 -2.64
C GLU A 7 -8.39 -17.85 -3.31
N VAL A 8 -8.35 -18.04 -4.64
CA VAL A 8 -7.25 -17.59 -5.46
C VAL A 8 -7.31 -16.07 -5.35
N LEU A 9 -6.44 -15.51 -4.49
CA LEU A 9 -6.30 -14.08 -4.37
C LEU A 9 -6.06 -13.52 -5.78
N PRO A 10 -6.83 -12.51 -6.23
CA PRO A 10 -6.64 -11.94 -7.56
C PRO A 10 -5.17 -11.52 -7.73
N ALA A 11 -4.65 -11.53 -8.96
CA ALA A 11 -3.24 -11.25 -9.27
C ALA A 11 -2.72 -9.87 -8.77
N HIS A 12 -3.61 -9.03 -8.24
CA HIS A 12 -3.34 -7.72 -7.65
C HIS A 12 -4.06 -7.52 -6.32
N ALA A 13 -4.27 -8.59 -5.55
CA ALA A 13 -4.75 -8.47 -4.17
C ALA A 13 -3.78 -7.60 -3.35
N PRO A 14 -4.28 -6.78 -2.43
CA PRO A 14 -3.42 -5.93 -1.63
C PRO A 14 -2.37 -6.72 -0.84
N ASN A 15 -1.14 -6.21 -0.82
CA ASN A 15 -0.03 -6.78 -0.05
C ASN A 15 0.69 -5.73 0.82
N ILE A 16 0.28 -4.46 0.74
CA ILE A 16 0.83 -3.37 1.54
C ILE A 16 -0.28 -2.51 2.16
N VAL A 17 0.06 -1.83 3.25
CA VAL A 17 -0.75 -0.77 3.87
C VAL A 17 0.10 0.48 4.11
N LEU A 18 -0.46 1.66 3.82
CA LEU A 18 0.17 2.96 3.94
C LEU A 18 -0.25 3.66 5.24
N ARG A 19 0.74 4.06 6.04
CA ARG A 19 0.56 4.79 7.30
C ARG A 19 1.16 6.19 7.25
N GLY A 20 0.55 7.08 8.03
CA GLY A 20 0.89 8.49 8.04
C GLY A 20 0.52 9.16 6.72
N GLY A 21 1.34 10.12 6.31
CA GLY A 21 1.14 10.89 5.10
C GLY A 21 -0.03 11.86 5.19
N PRO A 22 -0.30 12.56 4.09
CA PRO A 22 -1.31 13.61 4.11
C PRO A 22 -2.73 13.07 4.30
N ALA A 23 -3.54 13.84 5.03
CA ALA A 23 -4.94 13.51 5.30
C ALA A 23 -5.82 13.46 4.03
N TRP A 24 -5.36 14.06 2.91
CA TRP A 24 -6.07 14.03 1.63
C TRP A 24 -5.83 12.75 0.81
N LEU A 25 -4.94 11.86 1.24
CA LEU A 25 -4.81 10.56 0.59
C LEU A 25 -6.01 9.68 0.99
N PRO A 26 -6.87 9.25 0.04
CA PRO A 26 -8.08 8.49 0.38
C PRO A 26 -7.77 7.15 1.05
N ASP A 27 -8.64 6.72 1.95
CA ASP A 27 -8.47 5.45 2.68
C ASP A 27 -8.46 4.24 1.74
N GLU A 28 -9.21 4.26 0.64
CA GLU A 28 -9.16 3.18 -0.36
C GLU A 28 -7.78 3.07 -1.05
N GLN A 29 -6.97 4.13 -1.01
CA GLN A 29 -5.58 4.12 -1.51
C GLN A 29 -4.58 3.73 -0.43
N ARG A 30 -4.99 3.56 0.83
CA ARG A 30 -4.07 3.15 1.90
C ARG A 30 -3.77 1.66 1.87
N THR A 31 -4.62 0.84 1.26
CA THR A 31 -4.37 -0.61 1.09
C THR A 31 -4.20 -0.92 -0.40
N ARG A 32 -3.03 -1.41 -0.81
CA ARG A 32 -2.68 -1.53 -2.23
C ARG A 32 -1.83 -2.77 -2.52
N TYR A 33 -1.72 -3.09 -3.80
CA TYR A 33 -0.70 -4.00 -4.32
C TYR A 33 0.55 -3.21 -4.73
N ALA A 34 1.73 -3.71 -4.32
CA ALA A 34 3.03 -3.26 -4.80
C ALA A 34 3.83 -4.46 -5.34
N THR A 35 4.49 -4.26 -6.48
CA THR A 35 5.36 -5.28 -7.10
C THR A 35 6.67 -5.46 -6.34
N ASP A 36 7.13 -4.41 -5.65
CA ASP A 36 8.32 -4.41 -4.80
C ASP A 36 7.91 -3.94 -3.39
N VAL A 37 8.04 -4.83 -2.41
CA VAL A 37 7.66 -4.59 -1.01
C VAL A 37 8.84 -4.12 -0.14
N GLU A 38 10.05 -4.06 -0.70
CA GLU A 38 11.26 -3.61 -0.01
C GLU A 38 11.78 -2.26 -0.54
N GLY A 39 11.30 -1.83 -1.72
CA GLY A 39 11.63 -0.55 -2.33
C GLY A 39 10.81 0.65 -1.83
N ASN A 40 11.27 1.86 -2.16
CA ASN A 40 10.52 3.10 -1.93
C ASN A 40 9.27 3.14 -2.83
N LEU A 41 8.10 3.26 -2.22
CA LEU A 41 6.84 3.40 -2.94
C LEU A 41 6.55 4.88 -3.19
N LYS A 42 6.35 5.24 -4.47
CA LYS A 42 5.91 6.58 -4.88
C LYS A 42 4.44 6.54 -5.30
N VAL A 43 3.62 7.35 -4.65
CA VAL A 43 2.20 7.53 -5.01
C VAL A 43 2.03 8.91 -5.63
N LEU A 44 1.65 8.97 -6.91
CA LEU A 44 1.31 10.23 -7.57
C LEU A 44 -0.05 10.72 -7.07
N PHE A 45 -0.10 11.95 -6.56
CA PHE A 45 -1.33 12.59 -6.11
C PHE A 45 -1.32 14.08 -6.50
N GLY A 46 -2.18 14.46 -7.43
CA GLY A 46 -2.15 15.79 -8.06
C GLY A 46 -0.82 16.03 -8.78
N ASN A 47 -0.13 17.13 -8.45
CA ASN A 47 1.16 17.52 -9.02
C ASN A 47 2.37 17.09 -8.17
N ALA A 48 2.24 16.04 -7.36
CA ALA A 48 3.31 15.60 -6.47
C ALA A 48 3.33 14.08 -6.25
N TYR A 49 4.49 13.57 -5.85
CA TYR A 49 4.68 12.22 -5.34
C TYR A 49 4.72 12.22 -3.82
N GLU A 50 3.88 11.40 -3.21
CA GLU A 50 3.98 10.99 -1.81
C GLU A 50 4.89 9.76 -1.74
N HIS A 51 5.94 9.82 -0.92
CA HIS A 51 6.93 8.76 -0.77
C HIS A 51 6.67 7.97 0.51
N PHE A 52 6.65 6.65 0.39
CA PHE A 52 6.55 5.74 1.51
C PHE A 52 7.72 4.77 1.54
N LEU A 53 8.20 4.45 2.74
CA LEU A 53 9.27 3.49 2.96
C LEU A 53 8.72 2.26 3.68
N PRO A 54 9.14 1.04 3.33
CA PRO A 54 8.77 -0.15 4.06
C PRO A 54 9.39 -0.12 5.46
N THR A 55 8.65 -0.65 6.44
CA THR A 55 9.09 -0.70 7.85
C THR A 55 9.71 -2.07 8.16
N ALA A 56 9.66 -2.62 9.38
CA ALA A 56 9.79 -4.07 9.63
C ALA A 56 8.43 -4.70 9.99
N GLU A 57 7.39 -3.88 10.07
CA GLU A 57 6.09 -4.24 10.58
C GLU A 57 5.19 -4.82 9.47
N THR A 58 4.27 -5.67 9.91
CA THR A 58 3.16 -6.18 9.12
C THR A 58 1.88 -6.12 9.93
N VAL A 59 0.75 -5.92 9.28
CA VAL A 59 -0.59 -6.04 9.90
C VAL A 59 -1.41 -7.12 9.21
N GLU A 60 -2.36 -7.70 9.93
CA GLU A 60 -3.40 -8.54 9.34
C GLU A 60 -4.67 -7.70 9.13
N GLN A 61 -5.19 -7.68 7.92
CA GLN A 61 -6.48 -7.07 7.56
C GLN A 61 -7.25 -8.06 6.69
N GLU A 62 -8.49 -8.36 7.07
CA GLU A 62 -9.36 -9.30 6.32
C GLU A 62 -8.70 -10.66 6.03
N GLY A 63 -7.88 -11.15 6.96
CA GLY A 63 -7.14 -12.42 6.80
C GLY A 63 -5.91 -12.35 5.89
N VAL A 64 -5.57 -11.16 5.37
CA VAL A 64 -4.40 -10.91 4.53
C VAL A 64 -3.33 -10.18 5.34
N ARG A 65 -2.09 -10.69 5.28
CA ARG A 65 -0.92 -10.05 5.89
C ARG A 65 -0.36 -8.98 4.96
N LEU A 66 -0.40 -7.73 5.39
CA LEU A 66 0.05 -6.56 4.64
C LEU A 66 1.34 -5.99 5.23
N ARG A 67 2.29 -5.66 4.36
CA ARG A 67 3.51 -4.93 4.72
C ARG A 67 3.18 -3.49 5.06
N VAL A 68 3.65 -2.99 6.21
CA VAL A 68 3.44 -1.59 6.58
C VAL A 68 4.49 -0.72 5.91
N PHE A 69 4.01 0.30 5.22
CA PHE A 69 4.78 1.38 4.62
C PHE A 69 4.46 2.70 5.32
N GLU A 70 5.48 3.43 5.76
CA GLU A 70 5.34 4.72 6.43
C GLU A 70 5.68 5.87 5.49
N TRP A 71 4.87 6.93 5.53
CA TRP A 71 5.14 8.13 4.75
C TRP A 71 6.45 8.80 5.21
N SER A 72 7.23 9.25 4.23
CA SER A 72 8.54 9.86 4.46
C SER A 72 8.61 11.32 4.00
N ARG A 73 8.13 11.62 2.79
CA ARG A 73 8.21 12.96 2.19
C ARG A 73 7.27 13.13 1.01
N ARG A 74 7.06 14.38 0.59
CA ARG A 74 6.42 14.78 -0.66
C ARG A 74 7.43 15.42 -1.61
N THR A 75 7.34 15.13 -2.90
CA THR A 75 8.11 15.83 -3.95
C THR A 75 7.17 16.34 -5.04
N TYR A 76 7.29 17.60 -5.44
CA TYR A 76 6.49 18.15 -6.53
C TYR A 76 7.06 17.76 -7.89
N VAL A 77 6.19 17.48 -8.84
CA VAL A 77 6.56 17.34 -10.25
C VAL A 77 6.95 18.74 -10.73
N ALA A 78 8.18 18.89 -11.22
CA ALA A 78 8.58 20.14 -11.86
C ALA A 78 7.81 20.29 -13.18
N GLU A 79 7.23 21.47 -13.39
CA GLU A 79 6.48 21.85 -14.61
C GLU A 79 7.40 22.15 -15.78
#